data_AF-A0A371MQM9-F1
#
_entry.id   AF-A0A371MQM9-F1
#
_cell.length_a   1.000
_cell.length_b   1.000
_cell.length_c   1.000
_cell.angle_alpha   90.00
_cell.angle_beta   90.00
_cell.angle_gamma   90.00
#
_symmetry.space_group_name_H-M   'P 1'
#
loop_
_entity.id
_entity.type
_entity.pdbx_description
1 polymer ?
#
loop_
_entity_poly.entity_id
_entity_poly.type
_entity_poly.pdbx_seq_one_letter_code
_entity_poly.pdbx_strand_id
1 'polypeptide(L)'
;LSLAKVAVAIFVIIAVASFSAGLLDGGSIPVLSGSNATETTPIPDESTAIPESKGKSYVSSDDLDTHRIALLIFERLNEERQKRGLSPVEYDLELQAIARYHSKDMAESGYFAHDSPDGESLKARYQKFGYNCKVPVGGNAYMT
;
A
#
# COMPACT_ATOMS: atom_id res chain seq x y z
N LEU A 1 27.85 19.66 39.25
CA LEU A 1 26.62 20.47 39.34
C LEU A 1 26.36 21.14 37.99
N SER A 2 25.28 20.80 37.29
CA SER A 2 24.28 21.77 36.82
C SER A 2 23.15 21.04 36.07
N LEU A 3 21.96 21.10 36.68
CA LEU A 3 20.59 21.07 36.13
C LEU A 3 20.45 20.55 34.68
N ALA A 4 19.91 19.37 34.38
CA ALA A 4 18.63 18.77 34.78
C ALA A 4 17.42 19.74 34.72
N LYS A 5 16.68 19.62 33.61
CA LYS A 5 15.20 19.56 33.50
C LYS A 5 14.39 20.87 33.38
N VAL A 6 13.38 20.75 32.50
CA VAL A 6 12.06 21.43 32.47
C VAL A 6 11.95 22.74 31.67
N ALA A 7 11.35 22.63 30.48
CA ALA A 7 10.35 23.56 29.91
C ALA A 7 9.87 22.95 28.57
N VAL A 8 8.92 22.01 28.57
CA VAL A 8 7.50 22.26 28.26
C VAL A 8 7.26 23.64 27.61
N ALA A 9 7.21 23.66 26.28
CA ALA A 9 6.64 24.77 25.53
C ALA A 9 5.47 24.21 24.71
N ILE A 10 4.30 24.25 25.33
CA ILE A 10 3.00 24.18 24.67
C ILE A 10 2.90 25.45 23.82
N PHE A 11 2.86 25.32 22.50
CA PHE A 11 2.37 26.38 21.62
C PHE A 11 1.14 25.88 20.87
N VAL A 12 0.01 26.10 21.54
CA VAL A 12 -1.30 26.25 20.91
C VAL A 12 -1.21 27.44 19.97
N ILE A 13 -1.37 27.23 18.66
CA ILE A 13 -1.82 28.28 17.75
C ILE A 13 -3.15 27.82 17.16
N ILE A 14 -4.22 28.26 17.82
CA ILE A 14 -5.54 28.40 17.22
C ILE A 14 -5.54 29.77 16.53
N ALA A 15 -5.75 29.82 15.22
CA ALA A 15 -6.21 30.99 14.46
C ALA A 15 -6.78 30.50 13.11
N VAL A 16 -8.07 30.20 13.00
CA VAL A 16 -9.24 31.08 12.72
C VAL A 16 -9.62 31.07 11.22
N ALA A 17 -10.77 30.43 10.98
CA ALA A 17 -11.84 30.71 10.03
C ALA A 17 -11.55 31.45 8.71
N SER A 18 -11.92 30.80 7.61
CA SER A 18 -12.66 31.42 6.49
C SER A 18 -13.63 30.39 5.91
N PHE A 19 -14.70 30.12 6.66
CA PHE A 19 -15.91 29.47 6.14
C PHE A 19 -16.75 30.57 5.49
N SER A 20 -16.66 30.69 4.17
CA SER A 20 -17.57 31.52 3.39
C SER A 20 -18.55 30.61 2.69
N ALA A 21 -19.77 30.57 3.22
CA ALA A 21 -20.92 30.07 2.51
C ALA A 21 -21.21 30.98 1.30
N GLY A 22 -21.23 30.40 0.12
CA GLY A 22 -21.64 31.04 -1.14
C GLY A 22 -22.32 30.00 -2.00
N LEU A 23 -23.65 30.00 -1.94
CA LEU A 23 -24.58 29.28 -2.81
C LEU A 23 -24.55 29.91 -4.23
N LEU A 24 -25.08 29.17 -5.22
CA LEU A 24 -25.26 29.45 -6.67
C LEU A 24 -24.13 28.81 -7.49
N ASP A 25 -24.34 27.70 -8.20
CA ASP A 25 -25.19 27.65 -9.38
C ASP A 25 -25.58 26.19 -9.72
N GLY A 26 -26.79 26.02 -10.23
CA GLY A 26 -27.32 24.74 -10.67
C GLY A 26 -26.66 24.30 -11.97
N GLY A 27 -25.67 23.42 -11.87
CA GLY A 27 -25.10 22.69 -12.99
C GLY A 27 -25.29 21.19 -12.79
N SER A 28 -26.03 20.56 -13.69
CA SER A 28 -26.30 19.12 -13.73
C SER A 28 -25.01 18.31 -13.61
N ILE A 29 -24.94 17.38 -12.66
CA ILE A 29 -23.91 16.32 -12.68
C ILE A 29 -24.30 15.39 -13.83
N PRO A 30 -23.50 15.24 -14.91
CA PRO A 30 -23.79 14.22 -15.89
C PRO A 30 -23.54 12.86 -15.24
N VAL A 31 -24.64 12.13 -15.02
CA VAL A 31 -24.62 10.69 -14.79
C VAL A 31 -24.13 10.05 -16.09
N LEU A 32 -22.84 9.77 -16.18
CA LEU A 32 -22.33 8.79 -17.15
C LEU A 32 -22.62 7.39 -16.60
N SER A 33 -23.87 6.98 -16.80
CA SER A 33 -24.25 5.59 -16.93
C SER A 33 -23.71 5.10 -18.28
N GLY A 34 -22.69 4.25 -18.23
CA GLY A 34 -22.01 3.74 -19.41
C GLY A 34 -21.24 2.47 -19.06
N SER A 35 -21.88 1.34 -19.32
CA SER A 35 -21.32 0.00 -19.36
C SER A 35 -20.13 -0.14 -20.33
N ASN A 36 -19.15 -0.94 -19.91
CA ASN A 36 -18.29 -1.80 -20.71
C ASN A 36 -17.05 -1.21 -21.44
N ALA A 37 -15.95 -1.97 -21.26
CA ALA A 37 -14.77 -2.13 -22.11
C ALA A 37 -13.80 -0.94 -22.33
N THR A 38 -12.55 -1.20 -21.93
CA THR A 38 -11.33 -0.79 -22.64
C THR A 38 -11.07 0.71 -22.74
N GLU A 39 -10.42 1.27 -21.73
CA GLU A 39 -9.53 2.41 -21.94
C GLU A 39 -8.09 1.91 -21.94
N THR A 40 -7.71 1.30 -23.06
CA THR A 40 -6.32 1.23 -23.50
C THR A 40 -5.93 2.62 -23.96
N THR A 41 -5.46 3.46 -23.02
CA THR A 41 -4.46 4.45 -23.41
C THR A 41 -3.26 3.68 -23.95
N PRO A 42 -2.75 3.99 -25.16
CA PRO A 42 -1.51 3.41 -25.61
C PRO A 42 -0.44 3.87 -24.63
N ILE A 43 0.04 2.95 -23.80
CA ILE A 43 1.33 3.11 -23.12
C ILE A 43 2.30 3.42 -24.26
N PRO A 44 3.01 4.56 -24.25
CA PRO A 44 4.10 4.77 -25.19
C PRO A 44 4.98 3.52 -25.11
N ASP A 45 5.29 2.94 -26.27
CA ASP A 45 6.23 1.85 -26.41
C ASP A 45 7.63 2.34 -26.01
N GLU A 46 7.80 2.54 -24.71
CA GLU A 46 9.04 2.67 -24.03
C GLU A 46 9.30 1.32 -23.35
N SER A 47 9.32 0.29 -24.20
CA SER A 47 10.26 -0.82 -24.05
C SER A 47 11.69 -0.25 -24.13
N THR A 48 12.07 0.54 -23.12
CA THR A 48 13.47 0.79 -22.82
C THR A 48 14.03 -0.55 -22.43
N ALA A 49 14.81 -1.11 -23.36
CA ALA A 49 15.66 -2.26 -23.18
C ALA A 49 16.13 -2.32 -21.73
N ILE A 50 15.86 -3.44 -21.05
CA ILE A 50 16.52 -3.76 -19.78
C ILE A 50 18.02 -3.55 -20.06
N PRO A 51 18.69 -2.56 -19.43
CA PRO A 51 20.11 -2.41 -19.64
C PRO A 51 20.72 -3.73 -19.18
N GLU A 52 21.35 -4.46 -20.10
CA GLU A 52 22.19 -5.60 -19.77
C GLU A 52 23.25 -5.10 -18.79
N SER A 53 22.96 -5.29 -17.51
CA SER A 53 23.82 -4.96 -16.39
C SER A 53 25.03 -5.88 -16.46
N LYS A 54 26.04 -5.48 -17.23
CA LYS A 54 27.39 -6.04 -17.16
C LYS A 54 27.90 -5.89 -15.72
N GLY A 55 28.08 -7.02 -15.05
CA GLY A 55 28.97 -7.16 -13.90
C GLY A 55 28.51 -6.47 -12.61
N LYS A 56 27.39 -6.92 -12.04
CA LYS A 56 27.23 -6.91 -10.58
C LYS A 56 27.03 -8.34 -10.13
N SER A 57 27.84 -8.78 -9.17
CA SER A 57 27.67 -10.04 -8.45
C SER A 57 26.23 -10.09 -7.95
N TYR A 58 25.36 -10.83 -8.64
CA TYR A 58 24.07 -11.19 -8.08
C TYR A 58 24.39 -12.02 -6.85
N VAL A 59 24.06 -11.48 -5.68
CA VAL A 59 24.04 -12.25 -4.44
C VAL A 59 23.16 -13.46 -4.75
N SER A 60 23.72 -14.66 -4.58
CA SER A 60 22.95 -15.90 -4.79
C SER A 60 21.67 -15.80 -3.98
N SER A 61 20.54 -16.28 -4.51
CA SER A 61 19.27 -16.35 -3.79
C SER A 61 19.42 -17.03 -2.42
N ASP A 62 20.41 -17.91 -2.28
CA ASP A 62 20.70 -18.67 -1.07
C ASP A 62 21.30 -17.82 0.06
N ASP A 63 21.90 -16.67 -0.25
CA ASP A 63 22.47 -15.76 0.76
C ASP A 63 21.47 -14.68 1.24
N LEU A 64 20.33 -14.53 0.53
CA LEU A 64 19.33 -13.52 0.86
C LEU A 64 18.29 -14.04 1.84
N ASP A 65 18.44 -13.61 3.11
CA ASP A 65 17.42 -13.77 4.14
C ASP A 65 16.19 -12.90 3.82
N THR A 66 15.31 -13.45 2.99
CA THR A 66 14.08 -12.78 2.52
C THR A 66 13.14 -12.46 3.68
N HIS A 67 13.16 -13.25 4.76
CA HIS A 67 12.34 -12.98 5.93
C HIS A 67 12.81 -11.72 6.66
N ARG A 68 14.12 -11.58 6.86
CA ARG A 68 14.69 -10.36 7.45
C ARG A 68 14.46 -9.14 6.57
N ILE A 69 14.56 -9.28 5.25
CA ILE A 69 14.23 -8.19 4.32
C ILE A 69 12.77 -7.77 4.47
N ALA A 70 11.82 -8.71 4.54
CA ALA A 70 10.41 -8.41 4.72
C ALA A 70 10.13 -7.66 6.05
N LEU A 71 10.80 -8.04 7.14
CA LEU A 71 10.69 -7.35 8.43
C LEU A 71 11.25 -5.92 8.35
N LEU A 72 12.40 -5.74 7.71
CA LEU A 72 12.99 -4.41 7.51
C LEU A 72 12.09 -3.51 6.65
N ILE A 73 11.47 -4.04 5.60
CA ILE A 73 10.50 -3.30 4.78
C ILE A 73 9.32 -2.86 5.63
N PHE A 74 8.77 -3.74 6.47
CA PHE A 74 7.66 -3.42 7.37
C PHE A 74 8.03 -2.33 8.39
N GLU A 75 9.23 -2.42 8.98
CA GLU A 75 9.74 -1.40 9.90
C GLU A 75 9.86 -0.04 9.22
N ARG A 76 10.50 0.02 8.05
CA ARG A 76 10.65 1.26 7.27
C ARG A 76 9.31 1.83 6.81
N LEU A 77 8.35 0.98 6.46
CA LEU A 77 6.99 1.41 6.15
C LEU A 77 6.37 2.15 7.34
N ASN A 78 6.46 1.59 8.54
CA ASN A 78 5.89 2.20 9.74
C ASN A 78 6.63 3.47 10.16
N GLU A 79 7.95 3.54 9.99
CA GLU A 79 8.72 4.79 10.16
C GLU A 79 8.19 5.90 9.23
N GLU A 80 7.95 5.59 7.95
CA GLU A 80 7.42 6.55 6.98
C GLU A 80 5.98 6.98 7.29
N ARG A 81 5.15 6.06 7.79
CA ARG A 81 3.79 6.38 8.27
C ARG A 81 3.83 7.36 9.44
N GLN A 82 4.69 7.11 10.42
CA GLN A 82 4.82 7.96 11.61
C GLN A 82 5.37 9.36 11.26
N LYS A 83 6.34 9.46 10.34
CA LYS A 83 6.82 10.76 9.84
C LYS A 83 5.69 11.62 9.25
N ARG A 84 4.63 10.99 8.75
CA ARG A 84 3.43 11.64 8.18
C ARG A 84 2.28 11.79 9.18
N GLY A 85 2.52 11.49 10.47
CA GLY A 85 1.50 11.58 11.52
C GLY A 85 0.44 10.47 11.47
N LEU A 86 0.68 9.37 10.74
CA LEU A 86 -0.22 8.23 10.65
C LEU A 86 0.12 7.17 11.70
N SER A 87 -0.89 6.51 12.25
CA SER A 87 -0.70 5.36 13.13
C SER A 87 0.04 4.23 12.41
N PRO A 88 0.96 3.52 13.09
CA PRO A 88 1.59 2.33 12.52
C PRO A 88 0.54 1.26 12.22
N VAL A 89 0.79 0.45 11.20
CA VAL A 89 0.03 -0.78 10.96
C VAL A 89 0.63 -1.91 11.78
N GLU A 90 -0.22 -2.88 12.15
CA GLU A 90 0.20 -4.08 12.87
C GLU A 90 0.72 -5.15 11.89
N TYR A 91 1.64 -5.99 12.39
CA TYR A 91 2.16 -7.10 11.60
C TYR A 91 1.19 -8.27 11.64
N ASP A 92 0.76 -8.73 10.48
CA ASP A 92 -0.18 -9.83 10.33
C ASP A 92 0.52 -11.03 9.65
N LEU A 93 0.70 -12.11 10.42
CA LEU A 93 1.40 -13.32 9.95
C LEU A 93 0.59 -14.09 8.89
N GLU A 94 -0.74 -14.08 8.97
CA GLU A 94 -1.58 -14.74 7.98
C GLU A 94 -1.53 -13.98 6.65
N LEU A 95 -1.61 -12.65 6.72
CA LEU A 95 -1.49 -11.80 5.53
C LEU A 95 -0.09 -11.87 4.91
N GLN A 96 0.96 -11.98 5.73
CA GLN A 96 2.33 -12.23 5.27
C GLN A 96 2.42 -13.53 4.48
N ALA A 97 1.82 -14.62 4.99
CA ALA A 97 1.82 -15.93 4.32
C ALA A 97 1.11 -15.87 2.96
N ILE A 98 -0.05 -15.20 2.90
CA ILE A 98 -0.82 -14.99 1.67
C ILE A 98 -0.02 -14.20 0.64
N ALA A 99 0.60 -13.09 1.06
CA ALA A 99 1.41 -12.26 0.17
C ALA A 99 2.62 -13.04 -0.38
N ARG A 100 3.30 -13.82 0.49
CA ARG A 100 4.42 -14.67 0.07
C ARG A 100 3.99 -15.74 -0.92
N TYR A 101 2.82 -16.35 -0.71
CA TYR A 101 2.26 -17.35 -1.63
C TYR A 101 2.02 -16.75 -3.02
N HIS A 102 1.40 -15.56 -3.12
CA HIS A 102 1.20 -14.89 -4.42
C HIS A 102 2.51 -14.48 -5.09
N SER A 103 3.43 -13.88 -4.34
CA SER A 103 4.73 -13.47 -4.89
C SER A 103 5.54 -14.66 -5.41
N LYS A 104 5.45 -15.82 -4.75
CA LYS A 104 6.08 -17.05 -5.20
C LYS A 104 5.46 -17.54 -6.51
N ASP A 105 4.12 -17.56 -6.61
CA ASP A 105 3.42 -17.95 -7.84
C ASP A 105 3.75 -17.01 -9.01
N MET A 106 3.73 -15.69 -8.80
CA MET A 106 4.18 -14.72 -9.82
C MET A 106 5.59 -15.01 -10.34
N ALA A 107 6.52 -15.32 -9.43
CA ALA A 107 7.90 -15.63 -9.80
C ALA A 107 8.06 -16.97 -10.52
N GLU A 108 7.34 -18.02 -10.09
CA GLU A 108 7.42 -19.37 -10.67
C GLU A 108 6.68 -19.48 -12.01
N SER A 109 5.54 -18.80 -12.13
CA SER A 109 4.66 -18.83 -13.30
C SER A 109 4.95 -17.70 -14.30
N GLY A 110 5.90 -16.81 -14.00
CA GLY A 110 6.42 -15.81 -14.94
C GLY A 110 5.41 -14.71 -15.28
N TYR A 111 4.69 -14.19 -14.29
CA TYR A 111 3.71 -13.11 -14.48
C TYR A 111 3.77 -12.07 -13.36
N PHE A 112 3.22 -10.89 -13.60
CA PHE A 112 3.05 -9.85 -12.59
C PHE A 112 1.67 -9.22 -12.70
N ALA A 113 0.74 -9.67 -11.85
CA ALA A 113 -0.65 -9.22 -11.85
C ALA A 113 -1.30 -9.44 -10.48
N HIS A 114 -2.44 -8.79 -10.25
CA HIS A 114 -3.24 -8.99 -9.04
C HIS A 114 -3.97 -10.34 -9.02
N ASP A 115 -4.49 -10.74 -10.17
CA ASP A 115 -5.09 -12.05 -10.39
C ASP A 115 -4.08 -12.95 -11.10
N SER A 116 -4.06 -14.21 -10.74
CA SER A 116 -3.22 -15.18 -11.43
C SER A 116 -3.77 -15.53 -12.82
N PRO A 117 -2.95 -16.06 -13.74
CA PRO A 117 -3.39 -16.46 -15.07
C PRO A 117 -4.49 -17.53 -15.10
N ASP A 118 -4.61 -18.34 -14.04
CA ASP A 118 -5.67 -19.32 -13.83
C ASP A 118 -6.93 -18.73 -13.13
N GLY A 119 -6.92 -17.42 -12.84
CA GLY A 119 -8.07 -16.67 -12.35
C GLY A 119 -8.23 -16.61 -10.83
N GLU A 120 -7.21 -16.99 -10.04
CA GLU A 120 -7.21 -16.82 -8.58
C GLU A 120 -7.09 -15.32 -8.23
N SER A 121 -8.23 -14.73 -7.87
CA SER A 121 -8.28 -13.34 -7.42
C SER A 121 -7.79 -13.17 -5.99
N LEU A 122 -7.45 -11.94 -5.60
CA LEU A 122 -7.07 -11.60 -4.22
C LEU A 122 -8.10 -12.09 -3.19
N LYS A 123 -9.41 -11.97 -3.51
CA LYS A 123 -10.49 -12.45 -2.65
C LYS A 123 -10.50 -13.98 -2.54
N ALA A 124 -10.33 -14.69 -3.66
CA ALA A 124 -10.24 -16.14 -3.67
C ALA A 124 -9.05 -16.63 -2.82
N ARG A 125 -7.92 -15.92 -2.90
CA ARG A 125 -6.72 -16.18 -2.10
C ARG A 125 -6.96 -15.99 -0.60
N TYR A 126 -7.65 -14.92 -0.19
CA TYR A 126 -8.03 -14.73 1.22
C TYR A 126 -8.92 -15.86 1.73
N GLN A 127 -9.94 -16.24 0.95
CA GLN A 127 -10.84 -17.35 1.28
C GLN A 127 -10.08 -18.68 1.41
N LYS A 128 -9.15 -18.94 0.49
CA LYS A 128 -8.29 -20.14 0.50
C LYS A 128 -7.47 -20.28 1.77
N PHE A 129 -6.97 -19.18 2.31
CA PHE A 129 -6.21 -19.15 3.56
C PHE A 129 -7.09 -18.98 4.81
N GLY A 130 -8.42 -18.89 4.65
CA GLY A 130 -9.35 -18.64 5.75
C GLY A 130 -9.21 -17.24 6.36
N TYR A 131 -8.58 -16.31 5.66
CA TYR A 131 -8.28 -14.97 6.16
C TYR A 131 -9.51 -14.08 6.09
N ASN A 132 -9.94 -13.58 7.24
CA ASN A 132 -11.05 -12.64 7.35
C ASN A 132 -10.52 -11.22 7.25
N CYS A 133 -10.55 -10.65 6.05
CA CYS A 133 -10.20 -9.24 5.85
C CYS A 133 -11.18 -8.37 6.64
N LYS A 134 -10.63 -7.57 7.57
CA LYS A 134 -11.38 -6.59 8.35
C LYS A 134 -10.60 -5.29 8.38
N VAL A 135 -10.98 -4.35 7.53
CA VAL A 135 -10.38 -3.01 7.57
C VAL A 135 -11.21 -2.14 8.52
N PRO A 136 -10.67 -1.68 9.65
CA PRO A 136 -11.38 -0.77 10.53
C PRO A 136 -11.53 0.58 9.83
N VAL A 137 -12.78 1.06 9.71
CA VAL A 137 -13.08 2.38 9.09
C VAL A 137 -13.41 3.46 10.14
N GLY A 138 -13.15 3.17 11.41
CA GLY A 138 -13.50 4.03 12.55
C GLY A 138 -14.81 3.60 13.22
N GLY A 139 -14.89 3.76 14.54
CA GLY A 139 -15.97 3.19 15.35
C GLY A 139 -15.94 1.65 15.36
N ASN A 140 -17.07 1.00 15.61
CA ASN A 140 -17.21 -0.47 15.61
C ASN A 140 -17.52 -1.03 14.19
N ALA A 141 -17.12 -0.31 13.14
CA ALA A 141 -17.42 -0.65 11.75
C ALA A 141 -16.18 -1.20 11.02
N TYR A 142 -16.41 -2.25 10.23
CA TYR A 142 -15.39 -2.94 9.44
C TYR A 142 -15.84 -3.03 7.98
N MET A 143 -14.91 -2.87 7.04
CA MET A 143 -15.09 -3.30 5.65
C MET A 143 -14.55 -4.72 5.49
N THR A 144 -15.35 -5.59 4.89
CA THR A 144 -15.09 -7.03 4.67
C THR A 144 -15.23 -7.39 3.20
#